data_AF-A0A242DIR6-F1
#
_entry.id   AF-A0A242DIR6-F1
#
_cell.length_a   1.000
_cell.length_b   1.000
_cell.length_c   1.000
_cell.angle_alpha   90.00
_cell.angle_beta   90.00
_cell.angle_gamma   90.00
#
_symmetry.space_group_name_H-M   'P 1'
#
loop_
_entity.id
_entity.type
_entity.pdbx_description
1 polymer ?
#
loop_
_entity_poly.entity_id
_entity_poly.type
_entity_poly.pdbx_seq_one_letter_code
_entity_poly.pdbx_strand_id
1 'polypeptide(L)'
;MKFNYNSLGDGFYKNIDLEEANNLVTYYETDILKKIAQQKDKKLSVAKYISNFNMKEKRCFLGLLKRFKQVRVVYDQEDGISRQYLVEA
;
A
#
# COMPACT_ATOMS: atom_id res chain seq x y z
N MET A 1 -24.66 -5.93 13.73
CA MET A 1 -23.51 -6.58 14.40
C MET A 1 -22.41 -5.54 14.56
N LYS A 2 -22.23 -5.00 15.77
CA LYS A 2 -21.19 -3.99 16.08
C LYS A 2 -19.96 -4.72 16.61
N PHE A 3 -18.87 -4.71 15.84
CA PHE A 3 -17.59 -5.25 16.31
C PHE A 3 -16.84 -4.15 17.08
N ASN A 4 -16.71 -4.33 18.39
CA ASN A 4 -16.02 -3.42 19.30
C ASN A 4 -14.54 -3.86 19.37
N TYR A 5 -13.69 -3.23 18.55
CA TYR A 5 -12.24 -3.47 18.58
C TYR A 5 -11.60 -2.47 19.55
N ASN A 6 -11.37 -2.90 20.79
CA ASN A 6 -10.53 -2.15 21.73
C ASN A 6 -9.06 -2.39 21.39
N SER A 7 -8.47 -1.52 20.56
CA SER A 7 -7.04 -1.54 20.27
C SER A 7 -6.32 -0.56 21.20
N LEU A 8 -5.59 -1.10 22.17
CA LEU A 8 -4.65 -0.37 23.01
C LEU A 8 -3.47 0.10 22.13
N GLY A 9 -3.48 1.38 21.76
CA GLY A 9 -2.44 1.97 20.93
C GLY A 9 -2.82 3.36 20.43
N ASP A 10 -2.73 4.34 21.33
CA ASP A 10 -2.31 5.72 21.05
C ASP A 10 -2.93 6.41 19.80
N GLY A 11 -4.03 7.14 20.02
CA GLY A 11 -4.29 8.45 19.42
C GLY A 11 -4.63 8.60 17.93
N PHE A 12 -4.55 7.57 17.07
CA PHE A 12 -4.62 7.77 15.61
C PHE A 12 -5.80 7.13 14.85
N TYR A 13 -6.81 6.57 15.53
CA TYR A 13 -8.07 6.20 14.88
C TYR A 13 -8.99 7.41 14.80
N LYS A 14 -8.62 8.43 14.01
CA LYS A 14 -9.67 9.14 13.28
C LYS A 14 -10.32 8.05 12.43
N ASN A 15 -11.61 7.80 12.63
CA ASN A 15 -12.42 6.97 11.75
C ASN A 15 -12.23 7.52 10.33
N ILE A 16 -11.23 7.03 9.60
CA ILE A 16 -11.16 7.26 8.16
C ILE A 16 -12.38 6.52 7.67
N ASP A 17 -13.34 7.29 7.16
CA ASP A 17 -14.57 6.73 6.66
C ASP A 17 -14.22 5.59 5.70
N LEU A 18 -14.93 4.46 5.80
CA LEU A 18 -14.55 3.26 5.06
C LEU A 18 -14.56 3.56 3.54
N GLU A 19 -15.42 4.49 3.13
CA GLU A 19 -15.49 5.06 1.80
C GLU A 19 -14.24 5.88 1.42
N GLU A 20 -13.75 6.77 2.29
CA GLU A 20 -12.49 7.50 2.09
C GLU A 20 -11.30 6.56 1.91
N ALA A 21 -11.22 5.52 2.75
CA ALA A 21 -10.17 4.52 2.64
C ALA A 21 -10.27 3.72 1.33
N ASN A 22 -11.47 3.39 0.87
CA ASN A 22 -11.68 2.69 -0.42
C ASN A 22 -11.34 3.58 -1.62
N ASN A 23 -11.64 4.88 -1.54
CA ASN A 23 -11.25 5.85 -2.56
C ASN A 23 -9.73 5.97 -2.65
N LEU A 24 -9.04 6.03 -1.50
CA LEU A 24 -7.57 6.03 -1.45
C LEU A 24 -6.98 4.73 -1.99
N VAL A 25 -7.57 3.57 -1.66
CA VAL A 25 -7.16 2.27 -2.23
C VAL A 25 -7.26 2.31 -3.75
N THR A 26 -8.42 2.68 -4.29
CA THR A 26 -8.64 2.77 -5.74
C THR A 26 -7.64 3.71 -6.41
N TYR A 27 -7.38 4.87 -5.79
CA TYR A 27 -6.40 5.84 -6.25
C TYR A 27 -4.99 5.25 -6.32
N TYR A 28 -4.51 4.67 -5.22
CA TYR A 28 -3.18 4.07 -5.16
C TYR A 28 -3.06 2.90 -6.12
N GLU A 29 -4.04 2.00 -6.19
CA GLU A 29 -4.02 0.87 -7.13
C GLU A 29 -3.94 1.34 -8.57
N THR A 30 -4.76 2.30 -8.97
CA THR A 30 -4.75 2.85 -10.33
C THR A 30 -3.42 3.50 -10.68
N ASP A 31 -2.85 4.28 -9.76
CA ASP A 31 -1.54 4.92 -9.95
C ASP A 31 -0.41 3.88 -10.04
N ILE A 32 -0.42 2.88 -9.17
CA ILE A 32 0.55 1.79 -9.17
C ILE A 32 0.47 0.99 -10.47
N LEU A 33 -0.73 0.59 -10.90
CA LEU A 33 -0.94 -0.14 -12.15
C LEU A 33 -0.46 0.67 -13.35
N LYS A 34 -0.71 1.98 -13.37
CA LYS A 34 -0.20 2.87 -14.42
C LYS A 34 1.32 2.91 -14.45
N LYS A 35 1.97 3.01 -13.29
CA LYS A 35 3.44 2.99 -13.18
C LYS A 35 4.04 1.64 -13.54
N ILE A 36 3.39 0.54 -13.15
CA ILE A 36 3.75 -0.83 -13.53
C ILE A 36 3.64 -1.01 -15.04
N ALA A 37 2.56 -0.53 -15.66
CA ALA A 37 2.34 -0.63 -17.10
C ALA A 37 3.43 0.10 -17.90
N GLN A 38 3.95 1.21 -17.36
CA GLN A 38 5.06 1.97 -17.93
C GLN A 38 6.44 1.32 -17.73
N GLN A 39 6.58 0.40 -16.76
CA GLN A 39 7.84 -0.33 -16.56
C GLN A 39 7.92 -1.57 -17.47
N LYS A 40 9.10 -1.80 -18.05
CA LYS A 40 9.37 -3.02 -18.84
C LYS A 40 9.23 -4.30 -18.02
N ASP A 41 9.65 -4.25 -16.75
CA ASP A 41 9.67 -5.43 -15.88
C ASP A 41 8.30 -5.79 -15.30
N LYS A 42 7.27 -4.93 -15.51
CA LYS A 42 5.94 -5.07 -14.88
C LYS A 42 5.97 -5.19 -13.35
N LYS A 43 7.05 -4.71 -12.72
CA LYS A 43 7.23 -4.63 -11.27
C LYS A 43 7.57 -3.20 -10.88
N LEU A 44 7.12 -2.78 -9.70
CA LEU A 44 7.45 -1.47 -9.14
C LEU A 44 8.00 -1.65 -7.72
N SER A 45 9.24 -1.25 -7.47
CA SER A 45 9.80 -1.33 -6.12
C SER A 45 8.99 -0.49 -5.13
N VAL A 46 8.55 -1.10 -4.01
CA VAL A 46 7.82 -0.40 -2.94
C VAL A 46 8.66 0.75 -2.40
N ALA A 47 9.96 0.52 -2.17
CA ALA A 47 10.88 1.53 -1.65
C ALA A 47 10.99 2.74 -2.58
N LYS A 48 11.00 2.51 -3.90
CA LYS A 48 11.01 3.58 -4.90
C LYS A 48 9.66 4.31 -4.99
N TYR A 49 8.56 3.59 -4.81
CA TYR A 49 7.22 4.20 -4.84
C TYR A 49 7.01 5.16 -3.66
N ILE A 50 7.39 4.74 -2.46
CA ILE A 50 7.21 5.53 -1.24
C ILE A 50 8.39 6.47 -0.94
N SER A 51 9.38 6.61 -1.83
CA SER A 51 10.58 7.42 -1.57
C SER A 51 10.22 8.87 -1.27
N ASN A 52 9.21 9.38 -1.95
CA ASN A 52 8.75 10.77 -1.87
C ASN A 52 7.64 10.98 -0.83
N PHE A 53 7.20 9.91 -0.15
CA PHE A 53 6.13 10.00 0.83
C PHE A 53 6.67 10.54 2.15
N ASN A 54 5.91 11.42 2.79
CA ASN A 54 6.18 11.80 4.17
C ASN A 54 5.86 10.62 5.13
N MET A 55 6.29 10.69 6.39
CA MET A 55 6.09 9.59 7.34
C MET A 55 4.62 9.20 7.55
N LYS A 56 3.70 10.18 7.47
CA LYS A 56 2.27 9.94 7.63
C LYS A 56 1.70 9.19 6.43
N GLU A 57 2.06 9.59 5.23
CA GLU A 57 1.69 8.92 3.98
C GLU A 57 2.25 7.49 3.92
N LYS A 58 3.50 7.27 4.34
CA LYS A 58 4.08 5.92 4.43
C LYS A 58 3.27 5.01 5.34
N ARG A 59 2.91 5.47 6.55
CA ARG A 59 2.07 4.68 7.46
C ARG A 59 0.69 4.40 6.88
N CYS A 60 0.06 5.40 6.25
CA CYS A 60 -1.23 5.23 5.59
C CYS A 60 -1.16 4.18 4.49
N PHE A 61 -0.21 4.33 3.56
CA PHE A 61 0.02 3.41 2.45
C PHE A 61 0.25 1.96 2.93
N LEU A 62 1.13 1.76 3.90
CA LEU A 62 1.39 0.43 4.47
C LEU A 62 0.15 -0.18 5.12
N GLY A 63 -0.71 0.63 5.73
CA GLY A 63 -2.00 0.18 6.26
C GLY A 63 -3.01 -0.21 5.17
N LEU A 64 -2.96 0.47 4.01
CA LEU A 64 -3.83 0.21 2.87
C LEU A 64 -3.37 -0.95 1.99
N LEU A 65 -2.08 -1.34 2.03
CA LEU A 65 -1.56 -2.48 1.25
C LEU A 65 -2.38 -3.77 1.44
N LYS A 66 -2.88 -4.02 2.65
CA LYS A 66 -3.71 -5.20 2.95
C LYS A 66 -5.10 -5.16 2.28
N ARG A 67 -5.51 -4.01 1.75
CA ARG A 67 -6.83 -3.78 1.13
C ARG A 67 -6.75 -3.75 -0.41
N PHE A 68 -5.55 -3.76 -0.98
CA PHE A 68 -5.38 -3.81 -2.43
C PHE A 68 -5.87 -5.16 -2.96
N LYS A 69 -6.59 -5.12 -4.08
CA LYS A 69 -7.20 -6.28 -4.75
C LYS A 69 -6.54 -6.57 -6.10
N GLN A 70 -6.15 -5.53 -6.81
CA GLN A 70 -5.55 -5.53 -8.14
C GLN A 70 -4.02 -5.42 -8.09
N VAL A 71 -3.46 -5.06 -6.93
CA VAL A 71 -2.02 -4.96 -6.70
C VAL A 71 -1.63 -5.87 -5.54
N ARG A 72 -0.57 -6.64 -5.71
CA ARG A 72 0.02 -7.47 -4.65
C ARG A 72 1.48 -7.09 -4.40
N VAL A 73 1.91 -7.29 -3.16
CA VAL A 73 3.33 -7.17 -2.79
C VAL A 73 3.98 -8.54 -2.91
N VAL A 74 5.03 -8.62 -3.73
CA VAL A 74 5.90 -9.79 -3.83
C VAL A 74 7.25 -9.47 -3.23
N TYR A 75 7.86 -10.50 -2.64
CA TYR A 75 9.20 -10.43 -2.09
C TYR A 75 10.13 -11.13 -3.05
N ASP A 76 11.18 -10.44 -3.47
CA ASP A 76 12.22 -10.98 -4.34
C ASP A 76 13.57 -10.81 -3.64
N GLN A 77 14.44 -11.80 -3.77
CA GLN A 77 15.74 -11.81 -3.11
C GLN A 77 16.81 -11.44 -4.12
N GLU A 78 17.26 -10.19 -4.07
CA GLU A 78 18.31 -9.67 -4.94
C GLU A 78 19.53 -9.35 -4.09
N ASP A 79 20.71 -9.86 -4.51
CA ASP A 79 21.99 -9.62 -3.82
C ASP A 79 21.96 -9.97 -2.31
N GLY A 80 21.19 -10.98 -1.93
CA GLY A 80 21.04 -11.40 -0.53
C GLY A 80 20.14 -10.49 0.31
N ILE A 81 19.48 -9.49 -0.31
CA ILE A 81 18.56 -8.56 0.36
C ILE A 81 17.13 -8.84 -0.14
N SER A 82 16.21 -9.10 0.78
CA SER A 82 14.79 -9.20 0.46
C SER A 82 14.22 -7.83 0.11
N ARG A 83 13.80 -7.65 -1.14
CA ARG A 83 13.18 -6.44 -1.67
C ARG A 83 11.70 -6.66 -1.92
N GLN A 84 10.93 -5.60 -1.71
CA GLN A 84 9.48 -5.60 -1.88
C GLN A 84 9.10 -4.92 -3.19
N TYR A 85 8.28 -5.62 -3.97
CA TYR A 85 7.80 -5.18 -5.27
C TYR A 85 6.28 -5.19 -5.32
N LEU A 86 5.70 -4.15 -5.91
CA LEU A 86 4.29 -4.07 -6.29
C LEU A 86 4.16 -4.63 -7.70
N VAL A 87 3.26 -5.59 -7.86
CA VAL A 87 2.93 -6.20 -9.14
C VAL A 87 1.42 -6.27 -9.31
N GLU A 88 0.98 -6.37 -10.55
CA GLU A 88 -0.43 -6.68 -10.86
C GLU A 88 -0.79 -8.05 -10.27
N ALA A 89 -1.96 -8.12 -9.62
CA ALA A 89 -2.49 -9.32 -8.99
C ALA A 89 -2.90 -10.39 -10.00
#